data_AF-A0A9W4K1G2-F1
#
_entry.id   AF-A0A9W4K1G2-F1
#
_cell.length_a   1.000
_cell.length_b   1.000
_cell.length_c   1.000
_cell.angle_alpha   90.00
_cell.angle_beta   90.00
_cell.angle_gamma   90.00
#
_symmetry.space_group_name_H-M   'P 1'
#
loop_
_entity.id
_entity.type
_entity.pdbx_description
1 polymer ?
#
loop_
_entity_poly.entity_id
_entity_poly.type
_entity_poly.pdbx_seq_one_letter_code
_entity_poly.pdbx_strand_id
1 'polypeptide(L)'
;MRTRYQLKLLQQVEGTLEEEHRNSQQETLQILLNKLQIAGQILDNVLIDADTKLGKDEIRMRKLKYSFKQQKIDNAIQDLESWHKVFDPSWYLIYRIPSRAIDTTLQSYSVDSTQITHTPIVSAQSLRKALQSNESSKPFAFLYEEGLESLQLRDIPLSTARIGQSRRSAKSPYIIERYEVYPEGNVRHLERDCRDLAKRLSFSNPLEFGLLNCKGVVKHKDKNANKSTFEALTFIFRVPAGCSQPRSLRECLKNIVRTESLSDRLGIAQDLVKAVNYVHTFGFVHKNIRPETILLFNNESSGPPGIGSAFLIGFADFRAAEGNTLKKGSSSWQKRLYQHPNRMGSNPEAYYIMQHDIYSLGCCLLGIGLWESLVDYEDDKALLPQTSEETGAILKFQVTR
;
A
#
# COMPACT_ATOMS: atom_id res chain seq x y z
N MET A 1 -22.68 -13.49 -6.75
CA MET A 1 -22.56 -13.58 -5.26
C MET A 1 -21.91 -12.32 -4.67
N ARG A 2 -20.66 -11.99 -5.02
CA ARG A 2 -19.90 -10.82 -4.51
C ARG A 2 -20.66 -9.49 -4.44
N THR A 3 -21.19 -9.00 -5.57
CA THR A 3 -21.91 -7.70 -5.63
C THR A 3 -23.08 -7.62 -4.65
N ARG A 4 -23.82 -8.73 -4.48
CA ARG A 4 -24.96 -8.79 -3.57
C ARG A 4 -24.54 -8.58 -2.10
N TYR A 5 -23.38 -9.09 -1.71
CA TYR A 5 -22.85 -8.92 -0.36
C TYR A 5 -22.38 -7.49 -0.11
N GLN A 6 -21.68 -6.92 -1.09
CA GLN A 6 -21.28 -5.52 -1.07
C GLN A 6 -22.50 -4.59 -0.91
N LEU A 7 -23.57 -4.80 -1.68
CA LEU A 7 -24.79 -4.00 -1.58
C LEU A 7 -25.50 -4.14 -0.22
N LYS A 8 -25.56 -5.35 0.34
CA LYS A 8 -26.14 -5.57 1.68
C LYS A 8 -25.36 -4.83 2.76
N LEU A 9 -24.02 -4.84 2.69
CA LEU A 9 -23.20 -4.12 3.65
C LEU A 9 -23.38 -2.61 3.49
N LEU A 10 -23.48 -2.11 2.25
CA LEU A 10 -23.69 -0.70 1.97
C LEU A 10 -25.02 -0.20 2.58
N GLN A 11 -26.10 -0.96 2.41
CA GLN A 11 -27.40 -0.65 3.03
C GLN A 11 -27.33 -0.53 4.57
N GLN A 12 -26.50 -1.35 5.22
CA GLN A 12 -26.37 -1.31 6.68
C GLN A 12 -25.57 -0.10 7.18
N VAL A 13 -24.74 0.49 6.32
CA VAL A 13 -23.81 1.58 6.70
C VAL A 13 -24.20 2.93 6.14
N GLU A 14 -25.17 2.98 5.23
CA GLU A 14 -25.63 4.20 4.56
C GLU A 14 -25.93 5.34 5.54
N GLY A 15 -26.60 5.04 6.66
CA GLY A 15 -26.91 6.01 7.71
C GLY A 15 -25.70 6.59 8.44
N THR A 16 -24.52 5.98 8.29
CA THR A 16 -23.25 6.43 8.89
C THR A 16 -22.34 7.19 7.92
N LEU A 17 -22.69 7.23 6.62
CA LEU A 17 -21.91 7.93 5.60
C LEU A 17 -22.22 9.43 5.60
N GLU A 18 -21.19 10.25 5.46
CA GLU A 18 -21.32 11.68 5.19
C GLU A 18 -22.02 11.91 3.83
N GLU A 19 -22.57 13.10 3.65
CA GLU A 19 -23.39 13.43 2.48
C GLU A 19 -22.64 13.27 1.14
N GLU A 20 -21.41 13.78 1.04
CA GLU A 20 -20.58 13.63 -0.17
C GLU A 20 -20.33 12.16 -0.51
N HIS A 21 -20.08 11.33 0.50
CA HIS A 21 -19.88 9.90 0.33
C HIS A 21 -21.14 9.21 -0.16
N ARG A 22 -22.31 9.55 0.41
CA ARG A 22 -23.60 9.01 -0.06
C ARG A 22 -23.86 9.37 -1.52
N ASN A 23 -23.60 10.61 -1.91
CA ASN A 23 -23.79 11.09 -3.28
C ASN A 23 -22.91 10.31 -4.26
N SER A 24 -21.62 10.16 -3.96
CA SER A 24 -20.69 9.38 -4.79
C SER A 24 -21.08 7.89 -4.89
N GLN A 25 -21.55 7.29 -3.79
CA GLN A 25 -22.06 5.92 -3.79
C GLN A 25 -23.32 5.79 -4.66
N GLN A 26 -24.25 6.74 -4.55
CA GLN A 26 -25.49 6.74 -5.32
C GLN A 26 -25.24 6.85 -6.82
N GLU A 27 -24.31 7.71 -7.26
CA GLU A 27 -23.88 7.80 -8.66
C GLU A 27 -23.33 6.46 -9.15
N THR A 28 -22.47 5.83 -8.36
CA THR A 28 -21.87 4.54 -8.71
C THR A 28 -22.91 3.42 -8.76
N LEU A 29 -23.88 3.41 -7.84
CA LEU A 29 -25.00 2.47 -7.85
C LEU A 29 -25.94 2.68 -9.04
N GLN A 30 -26.15 3.92 -9.47
CA GLN A 30 -26.95 4.22 -10.66
C GLN A 30 -26.30 3.64 -11.91
N ILE A 31 -24.97 3.71 -12.02
CA ILE A 31 -24.23 3.06 -13.11
C ILE A 31 -24.44 1.54 -13.07
N LEU A 32 -24.36 0.92 -11.88
CA LEU A 32 -24.61 -0.52 -11.73
C LEU A 32 -26.03 -0.89 -12.16
N LEU A 33 -27.03 -0.13 -11.71
CA LEU A 33 -28.43 -0.38 -12.03
C LEU A 33 -28.64 -0.34 -13.54
N ASN A 34 -28.13 0.68 -14.21
CA ASN A 34 -28.21 0.82 -15.67
C ASN A 34 -27.54 -0.37 -16.38
N LYS A 35 -26.35 -0.78 -15.93
CA LYS A 35 -25.63 -1.94 -16.51
C LYS A 35 -26.38 -3.25 -16.29
N LEU A 36 -26.96 -3.47 -15.11
CA LEU A 36 -27.76 -4.66 -14.79
C LEU A 36 -29.06 -4.71 -15.58
N GLN A 37 -29.72 -3.58 -15.81
CA GLN A 37 -30.92 -3.51 -16.66
C GLN A 37 -30.60 -3.91 -18.10
N ILE A 38 -29.50 -3.40 -18.66
CA ILE A 38 -29.04 -3.79 -20.01
C ILE A 38 -28.73 -5.29 -20.06
N ALA A 39 -28.02 -5.81 -19.06
CA ALA A 39 -27.70 -7.24 -18.98
C ALA A 39 -28.97 -8.12 -18.87
N GLY A 40 -29.94 -7.70 -18.05
CA GLY A 40 -31.24 -8.37 -17.91
C GLY A 40 -31.99 -8.45 -19.24
N GLN A 41 -32.10 -7.34 -19.96
CA GLN A 41 -32.73 -7.30 -21.28
C GLN A 41 -32.05 -8.24 -22.28
N ILE A 42 -30.72 -8.40 -22.22
CA ILE A 42 -29.99 -9.34 -23.07
C ILE A 42 -30.33 -10.78 -22.69
N LEU A 43 -30.38 -11.08 -21.39
CA LEU A 43 -30.65 -12.42 -20.86
C LEU A 43 -32.09 -12.87 -21.13
N ASP A 44 -33.10 -12.02 -20.93
CA ASP A 44 -34.51 -12.32 -21.20
C ASP A 44 -34.74 -12.75 -22.66
N ASN A 45 -33.93 -12.21 -23.59
CA ASN A 45 -33.99 -12.56 -25.00
C ASN A 45 -33.36 -13.93 -25.33
N VAL A 46 -32.49 -14.44 -24.46
CA VAL A 46 -31.69 -15.66 -24.67
C VAL A 46 -32.23 -16.85 -23.86
N LEU A 47 -32.76 -16.58 -22.67
CA LEU A 47 -33.32 -17.58 -21.77
C LEU A 47 -34.72 -18.01 -22.23
N ILE A 48 -35.09 -19.24 -21.88
CA ILE A 48 -36.45 -19.76 -22.00
C ILE A 48 -36.91 -20.02 -20.58
N ASP A 49 -38.04 -19.45 -20.18
CA ASP A 49 -38.66 -19.78 -18.89
C ASP A 49 -38.99 -21.27 -18.86
N ALA A 50 -38.44 -21.97 -17.87
CA ALA A 50 -38.81 -23.34 -17.59
C ALA A 50 -40.19 -23.34 -16.92
N ASP A 51 -41.11 -24.14 -17.47
CA ASP A 51 -42.47 -24.29 -16.94
C ASP A 51 -42.38 -24.77 -15.48
N THR A 52 -42.89 -23.97 -14.55
CA THR A 52 -42.70 -24.07 -13.09
C THR A 52 -43.39 -25.28 -12.44
N LYS A 53 -43.80 -26.28 -13.23
CA LYS A 53 -44.59 -27.43 -12.76
C LYS A 53 -43.79 -28.64 -12.30
N LEU A 54 -42.47 -28.68 -12.47
CA LEU A 54 -41.66 -29.87 -12.18
C LEU A 54 -40.35 -29.58 -11.42
N GLY A 55 -40.41 -28.82 -10.32
CA GLY A 55 -39.50 -28.94 -9.16
C GLY A 55 -37.97 -28.94 -9.38
N LYS A 56 -37.50 -28.60 -10.58
CA LYS A 56 -36.09 -28.50 -10.98
C LYS A 56 -35.97 -27.27 -11.86
N ASP A 57 -35.32 -26.25 -11.32
CA ASP A 57 -34.91 -25.05 -12.05
C ASP A 57 -33.82 -25.41 -13.08
N GLU A 58 -34.18 -26.10 -14.16
CA GLU A 58 -33.30 -26.30 -15.31
C GLU A 58 -33.41 -25.09 -16.25
N ILE A 59 -32.44 -24.19 -16.15
CA ILE A 59 -32.30 -23.04 -17.06
C ILE A 59 -32.05 -23.55 -18.49
N ARG A 60 -33.02 -23.37 -19.40
CA ARG A 60 -32.89 -23.71 -20.83
C ARG A 60 -32.49 -22.48 -21.64
N MET A 61 -31.38 -22.60 -22.39
CA MET A 61 -30.85 -21.52 -23.25
C MET A 61 -31.17 -21.74 -24.74
N ARG A 62 -31.59 -20.68 -25.44
CA ARG A 62 -31.70 -20.67 -26.91
C ARG A 62 -30.30 -20.58 -27.53
N LYS A 63 -29.66 -21.72 -27.79
CA LYS A 63 -28.28 -21.80 -28.32
C LYS A 63 -28.01 -20.90 -29.52
N LEU A 64 -28.95 -20.81 -30.47
CA LEU A 64 -28.81 -19.93 -31.64
C LEU A 64 -28.76 -18.45 -31.25
N LYS A 65 -29.71 -17.99 -30.41
CA LYS A 65 -29.76 -16.59 -29.94
C LYS A 65 -28.57 -16.22 -29.05
N TYR A 66 -28.11 -17.16 -28.24
CA TYR A 66 -26.88 -17.00 -27.44
C TYR A 66 -25.68 -16.71 -28.35
N SER A 67 -25.46 -17.51 -29.39
CA SER A 67 -24.34 -17.31 -30.33
C SER A 67 -24.38 -15.93 -31.00
N PHE A 68 -25.55 -15.40 -31.34
CA PHE A 68 -25.71 -14.06 -31.91
C PHE A 68 -25.54 -12.91 -30.89
N LYS A 69 -25.54 -13.22 -29.58
CA LYS A 69 -25.48 -12.23 -28.49
C LYS A 69 -24.26 -12.42 -27.59
N GLN A 70 -23.43 -13.43 -27.81
CA GLN A 70 -22.27 -13.77 -26.99
C GLN A 70 -21.38 -12.55 -26.72
N GLN A 71 -21.01 -11.81 -27.77
CA GLN A 71 -20.20 -10.60 -27.61
C GLN A 71 -20.87 -9.52 -26.73
N LYS A 72 -22.20 -9.41 -26.75
CA LYS A 72 -22.92 -8.47 -25.87
C LYS A 72 -22.95 -8.93 -24.42
N ILE A 73 -23.00 -10.24 -24.18
CA ILE A 73 -22.90 -10.84 -22.85
C ILE A 73 -21.48 -10.64 -22.32
N ASP A 74 -20.46 -10.90 -23.12
CA ASP A 74 -19.06 -10.67 -22.76
C ASP A 74 -18.79 -9.21 -22.41
N ASN A 75 -19.32 -8.28 -23.22
CA ASN A 75 -19.24 -6.85 -22.93
C ASN A 75 -19.96 -6.49 -21.62
N ALA A 76 -21.13 -7.08 -21.33
CA ALA A 76 -21.85 -6.86 -20.08
C ALA A 76 -21.07 -7.39 -18.86
N ILE A 77 -20.34 -8.50 -19.02
CA ILE A 77 -19.44 -9.03 -17.98
C ILE A 77 -18.28 -8.05 -17.76
N GLN A 78 -17.61 -7.62 -18.82
CA GLN A 78 -16.50 -6.66 -18.73
C GLN A 78 -16.93 -5.32 -18.13
N ASP A 79 -18.16 -4.89 -18.43
CA ASP A 79 -18.79 -3.70 -17.86
C ASP A 79 -19.00 -3.81 -16.35
N LEU A 80 -19.42 -4.98 -15.87
CA LEU A 80 -19.56 -5.26 -14.44
C LEU A 80 -18.20 -5.32 -13.74
N GLU A 81 -17.19 -5.93 -14.36
CA GLU A 81 -15.82 -5.93 -13.83
C GLU A 81 -15.23 -4.52 -13.77
N SER A 82 -15.47 -3.70 -14.79
CA SER A 82 -15.05 -2.30 -14.81
C SER A 82 -15.75 -1.50 -13.72
N TRP A 83 -17.04 -1.75 -13.50
CA TRP A 83 -17.76 -1.15 -12.38
C TRP A 83 -17.17 -1.57 -11.03
N HIS A 84 -16.82 -2.85 -10.84
CA HIS A 84 -16.14 -3.30 -9.62
C HIS A 84 -14.84 -2.54 -9.38
N LYS A 85 -14.03 -2.29 -10.42
CA LYS A 85 -12.79 -1.51 -10.29
C LYS A 85 -13.02 -0.07 -9.82
N VAL A 86 -14.15 0.53 -10.15
CA VAL A 86 -14.53 1.90 -9.72
C VAL A 86 -15.16 1.91 -8.33
N PHE A 87 -15.97 0.89 -8.02
CA PHE A 87 -16.70 0.79 -6.76
C PHE A 87 -15.85 0.22 -5.61
N ASP A 88 -14.91 -0.70 -5.87
CA ASP A 88 -14.07 -1.28 -4.82
C ASP A 88 -13.26 -0.24 -4.03
N PRO A 89 -12.68 0.82 -4.65
CA PRO A 89 -11.99 1.87 -3.93
C PRO A 89 -12.87 2.74 -3.01
N SER A 90 -14.17 2.90 -3.32
CA SER A 90 -15.07 3.70 -2.50
C SER A 90 -15.41 3.02 -1.16
N TRP A 91 -15.11 1.72 -1.01
CA TRP A 91 -15.17 1.00 0.26
C TRP A 91 -14.13 1.45 1.29
N TYR A 92 -12.99 2.00 0.86
CA TYR A 92 -11.92 2.36 1.79
C TYR A 92 -12.34 3.45 2.78
N LEU A 93 -13.26 4.33 2.36
CA LEU A 93 -13.84 5.38 3.20
C LEU A 93 -14.83 4.77 4.21
N ILE A 94 -15.60 3.76 3.79
CA ILE A 94 -16.51 2.98 4.68
C ILE A 94 -15.72 2.24 5.77
N TYR A 95 -14.54 1.72 5.45
CA TYR A 95 -13.73 1.02 6.44
C TYR A 95 -13.12 1.93 7.51
N ARG A 96 -13.04 3.25 7.28
CA ARG A 96 -12.62 4.22 8.29
C ARG A 96 -13.71 4.52 9.32
N ILE A 97 -14.97 4.23 9.01
CA ILE A 97 -16.10 4.60 9.88
C ILE A 97 -16.12 3.67 11.10
N PRO A 98 -15.89 4.16 12.33
CA PRO A 98 -15.99 3.33 13.52
C PRO A 98 -17.44 2.89 13.71
N SER A 99 -17.75 1.63 13.40
CA SER A 99 -19.11 1.09 13.47
C SER A 99 -19.08 -0.39 13.74
N ARG A 100 -19.63 -0.78 14.90
CA ARG A 100 -19.75 -2.19 15.33
C ARG A 100 -20.63 -3.01 14.39
N ALA A 101 -21.58 -2.37 13.70
CA ALA A 101 -22.41 -3.02 12.69
C ALA A 101 -21.54 -3.52 11.53
N ILE A 102 -20.58 -2.69 11.08
CA ILE A 102 -19.64 -3.07 10.02
C ILE A 102 -18.78 -4.26 10.46
N ASP A 103 -18.30 -4.23 11.69
CA ASP A 103 -17.40 -5.25 12.20
C ASP A 103 -18.10 -6.61 12.35
N THR A 104 -19.33 -6.60 12.89
CA THR A 104 -20.15 -7.81 13.05
C THR A 104 -20.47 -8.43 11.70
N THR A 105 -20.87 -7.60 10.74
CA THR A 105 -21.15 -8.02 9.39
C THR A 105 -19.90 -8.59 8.71
N LEU A 106 -18.76 -7.91 8.76
CA LEU A 106 -17.49 -8.42 8.21
C LEU A 106 -17.05 -9.74 8.85
N GLN A 107 -17.26 -9.95 10.14
CA GLN A 107 -16.94 -11.21 10.84
C GLN A 107 -17.89 -12.34 10.46
N SER A 108 -19.19 -12.07 10.31
CA SER A 108 -20.17 -13.09 9.89
C SER A 108 -19.85 -13.69 8.52
N TYR A 109 -19.15 -12.94 7.66
CA TYR A 109 -18.78 -13.37 6.33
C TYR A 109 -17.54 -14.28 6.25
N SER A 110 -16.77 -14.49 7.33
CA SER A 110 -15.55 -15.29 7.27
C SER A 110 -15.77 -16.82 7.25
N VAL A 111 -17.01 -17.30 7.33
CA VAL A 111 -17.32 -18.72 7.58
C VAL A 111 -17.60 -19.54 6.29
N ASP A 112 -17.95 -18.90 5.16
CA ASP A 112 -18.34 -19.58 3.91
C ASP A 112 -17.23 -19.63 2.83
N SER A 113 -15.97 -19.85 3.22
CA SER A 113 -14.80 -19.68 2.35
C SER A 113 -14.46 -20.91 1.48
N THR A 114 -15.31 -21.27 0.51
CA THR A 114 -14.97 -22.25 -0.54
C THR A 114 -14.85 -21.67 -1.95
N GLN A 115 -14.92 -20.35 -2.16
CA GLN A 115 -14.72 -19.75 -3.49
C GLN A 115 -13.82 -18.49 -3.50
N ILE A 116 -12.90 -18.51 -4.46
CA ILE A 116 -11.66 -17.71 -4.60
C ILE A 116 -11.87 -16.24 -5.04
N THR A 117 -13.02 -15.59 -4.81
CA THR A 117 -13.30 -14.25 -5.38
C THR A 117 -13.69 -13.14 -4.39
N HIS A 118 -13.12 -13.14 -3.18
CA HIS A 118 -13.43 -12.15 -2.12
C HIS A 118 -12.28 -11.19 -1.76
N THR A 119 -11.58 -10.62 -2.74
CA THR A 119 -10.46 -9.69 -2.50
C THR A 119 -10.81 -8.44 -1.66
N PRO A 120 -11.94 -7.72 -1.85
CA PRO A 120 -12.18 -6.47 -1.12
C PRO A 120 -12.60 -6.69 0.34
N ILE A 121 -13.32 -7.78 0.64
CA ILE A 121 -13.80 -8.09 2.00
C ILE A 121 -12.64 -8.55 2.88
N VAL A 122 -11.70 -9.33 2.33
CA VAL A 122 -10.49 -9.73 3.06
C VAL A 122 -9.60 -8.52 3.32
N SER A 123 -9.44 -7.62 2.33
CA SER A 123 -8.78 -6.33 2.50
C SER A 123 -9.46 -5.46 3.57
N ALA A 124 -10.80 -5.42 3.56
CA ALA A 124 -11.62 -4.75 4.58
C ALA A 124 -11.33 -5.23 5.99
N GLN A 125 -11.40 -6.55 6.18
CA GLN A 125 -11.17 -7.20 7.46
C GLN A 125 -9.74 -6.94 7.95
N SER A 126 -8.77 -6.98 7.04
CA SER A 126 -7.36 -6.69 7.33
C SER A 126 -7.18 -5.24 7.78
N LEU A 127 -7.77 -4.29 7.06
CA LEU A 127 -7.76 -2.87 7.40
C LEU A 127 -8.45 -2.61 8.75
N ARG A 128 -9.63 -3.20 8.98
CA ARG A 128 -10.38 -3.06 10.23
C ARG A 128 -9.62 -3.61 11.43
N LYS A 129 -9.04 -4.81 11.30
CA LYS A 129 -8.16 -5.40 12.32
C LYS A 129 -6.96 -4.50 12.59
N ALA A 130 -6.35 -3.91 11.57
CA ALA A 130 -5.26 -2.94 11.75
C ALA A 130 -5.74 -1.72 12.54
N LEU A 131 -6.84 -1.08 12.14
CA LEU A 131 -7.38 0.11 12.79
C LEU A 131 -7.79 -0.12 14.25
N GLN A 132 -8.42 -1.26 14.55
CA GLN A 132 -8.89 -1.65 15.89
C GLN A 132 -7.81 -2.32 16.75
N SER A 133 -6.61 -2.53 16.21
CA SER A 133 -5.57 -3.29 16.89
C SER A 133 -5.22 -2.70 18.27
N ASN A 134 -5.40 -1.40 18.50
CA ASN A 134 -5.17 -0.74 19.79
C ASN A 134 -6.14 -1.15 20.91
N GLU A 135 -7.29 -1.75 20.60
CA GLU A 135 -8.28 -2.24 21.59
C GLU A 135 -7.93 -3.63 22.15
N SER A 136 -7.01 -4.36 21.51
CA SER A 136 -6.57 -5.68 21.98
C SER A 136 -5.56 -5.55 23.15
N SER A 137 -5.86 -6.23 24.27
CA SER A 137 -5.11 -6.18 25.52
C SER A 137 -3.68 -6.74 25.45
N LYS A 138 -3.29 -7.42 24.37
CA LYS A 138 -1.92 -7.92 24.18
C LYS A 138 -1.04 -6.86 23.48
N PRO A 139 0.01 -6.35 24.14
CA PRO A 139 0.95 -5.44 23.51
C PRO A 139 1.73 -6.19 22.41
N PHE A 140 1.91 -5.54 21.25
CA PHE A 140 2.78 -6.07 20.20
C PHE A 140 4.21 -6.17 20.74
N ALA A 141 4.78 -7.37 20.80
CA ALA A 141 6.10 -7.58 21.39
C ALA A 141 7.21 -7.26 20.39
N PHE A 142 8.25 -6.58 20.86
CA PHE A 142 9.49 -6.42 20.09
C PHE A 142 10.21 -7.78 19.98
N LEU A 143 10.86 -7.99 18.86
CA LEU A 143 11.66 -9.17 18.59
C LEU A 143 13.05 -9.04 19.24
N TYR A 144 13.64 -10.21 19.49
CA TYR A 144 14.98 -10.38 20.01
C TYR A 144 16.04 -10.16 18.91
N GLU A 145 17.18 -9.58 19.29
CA GLU A 145 18.24 -9.18 18.36
C GLU A 145 18.98 -10.38 17.74
N GLU A 146 19.08 -11.47 18.50
CA GLU A 146 19.68 -12.75 18.13
C GLU A 146 19.01 -13.33 16.86
N GLY A 147 17.74 -12.99 16.61
CA GLY A 147 17.03 -13.39 15.39
C GLY A 147 17.66 -12.81 14.11
N LEU A 148 18.26 -11.62 14.18
CA LEU A 148 18.89 -10.96 13.03
C LEU A 148 20.25 -11.54 12.67
N GLU A 149 21.00 -12.07 13.65
CA GLU A 149 22.34 -12.66 13.44
C GLU A 149 22.29 -13.87 12.49
N SER A 150 21.15 -14.56 12.46
CA SER A 150 20.91 -15.70 11.58
C SER A 150 20.71 -15.32 10.10
N LEU A 151 20.59 -14.03 9.80
CA LEU A 151 20.38 -13.52 8.45
C LEU A 151 21.70 -13.15 7.78
N GLN A 152 21.76 -13.38 6.47
CA GLN A 152 22.73 -12.78 5.58
C GLN A 152 22.07 -11.54 4.95
N LEU A 153 22.61 -10.37 5.25
CA LEU A 153 22.12 -9.10 4.71
C LEU A 153 22.85 -8.76 3.42
N ARG A 154 22.10 -8.25 2.43
CA ARG A 154 22.64 -7.66 1.21
C ARG A 154 21.96 -6.32 0.98
N ASP A 155 22.71 -5.33 0.56
CA ASP A 155 22.15 -4.01 0.26
C ASP A 155 21.30 -4.04 -1.02
N ILE A 156 20.27 -3.21 -1.04
CA ILE A 156 19.49 -2.93 -2.25
C ILE A 156 20.04 -1.61 -2.79
N PRO A 157 20.58 -1.56 -4.03
CA PRO A 157 21.14 -0.35 -4.60
C PRO A 157 20.19 0.84 -4.53
N LEU A 158 20.71 1.99 -4.13
CA LEU A 158 19.97 3.25 -3.99
C LEU A 158 18.71 3.12 -3.11
N SER A 159 18.69 2.22 -2.13
CA SER A 159 17.62 2.08 -1.13
C SER A 159 18.12 2.24 0.30
N THR A 160 17.22 2.63 1.21
CA THR A 160 17.45 2.61 2.66
C THR A 160 17.33 1.20 3.25
N ALA A 161 16.74 0.26 2.51
CA ALA A 161 16.51 -1.09 2.96
C ALA A 161 17.59 -2.08 2.47
N ARG A 162 17.66 -3.20 3.19
CA ARG A 162 18.49 -4.37 2.84
C ARG A 162 17.61 -5.59 2.70
N ILE A 163 18.04 -6.55 1.90
CA ILE A 163 17.42 -7.88 1.84
C ILE A 163 18.12 -8.82 2.82
N GLY A 164 17.35 -9.43 3.71
CA GLY A 164 17.80 -10.41 4.69
C GLY A 164 17.37 -11.82 4.32
N GLN A 165 18.34 -12.69 4.01
CA GLN A 165 18.09 -14.10 3.70
C GLN A 165 18.54 -14.99 4.87
N SER A 166 17.72 -15.97 5.25
CA SER A 166 18.11 -16.90 6.33
C SER A 166 19.28 -17.79 5.89
N ARG A 167 20.36 -17.82 6.69
CA ARG A 167 21.54 -18.67 6.40
C ARG A 167 21.23 -20.17 6.46
N ARG A 168 20.23 -20.55 7.25
CA ARG A 168 19.89 -21.95 7.56
C ARG A 168 18.72 -22.50 6.75
N SER A 169 18.07 -21.67 5.92
CA SER A 169 16.83 -22.06 5.25
C SER A 169 16.60 -21.24 3.99
N ALA A 170 16.23 -21.91 2.91
CA ALA A 170 15.80 -21.30 1.65
C ALA A 170 14.40 -20.65 1.72
N LYS A 171 13.90 -20.32 2.92
CA LYS A 171 12.65 -19.57 3.11
C LYS A 171 12.70 -18.22 2.41
N SER A 172 11.53 -17.64 2.13
CA SER A 172 11.41 -16.32 1.51
C SER A 172 12.25 -15.25 2.24
N PRO A 173 12.86 -14.32 1.49
CA PRO A 173 13.66 -13.24 2.07
C PRO A 173 12.80 -12.28 2.90
N TYR A 174 13.48 -11.48 3.73
CA TYR A 174 12.90 -10.35 4.45
C TYR A 174 13.45 -9.05 3.91
N ILE A 175 12.66 -7.98 4.00
CA ILE A 175 13.17 -6.61 3.84
C ILE A 175 13.47 -6.06 5.24
N ILE A 176 14.67 -5.54 5.41
CA ILE A 176 15.22 -5.08 6.67
C ILE A 176 15.49 -3.58 6.56
N GLU A 177 14.86 -2.80 7.43
CA GLU A 177 15.13 -1.36 7.57
C GLU A 177 15.62 -1.08 8.97
N ARG A 178 16.81 -0.47 9.09
CA ARG A 178 17.37 0.00 10.35
C ARG A 178 17.29 1.52 10.39
N TYR A 179 16.92 2.06 11.54
CA TYR A 179 16.83 3.50 11.77
C TYR A 179 17.46 3.85 13.12
N GLU A 180 18.33 4.85 13.07
CA GLU A 180 19.05 5.37 14.23
C GLU A 180 18.17 6.33 15.01
N VAL A 181 18.29 6.27 16.33
CA VAL A 181 17.48 7.04 17.26
C VAL A 181 18.35 8.13 17.83
N TYR A 182 18.00 9.37 17.50
CA TYR A 182 18.76 10.52 17.99
C TYR A 182 18.48 10.77 19.49
N PRO A 183 19.51 11.09 20.29
CA PRO A 183 19.40 11.26 21.75
C PRO A 183 18.41 12.34 22.20
N GLU A 184 18.15 13.33 21.35
CA GLU A 184 17.31 14.50 21.64
C GLU A 184 15.80 14.22 21.56
N GLY A 185 15.40 13.02 21.08
CA GLY A 185 14.00 12.64 20.91
C GLY A 185 13.34 12.05 22.16
N ASN A 186 12.02 12.18 22.24
CA ASN A 186 11.24 11.45 23.24
C ASN A 186 11.14 9.96 22.83
N VAL A 187 12.12 9.18 23.29
CA VAL A 187 12.27 7.74 23.02
C VAL A 187 11.01 6.95 23.37
N ARG A 188 10.25 7.35 24.40
CA ARG A 188 9.01 6.67 24.80
C ARG A 188 7.88 6.87 23.79
N HIS A 189 7.73 8.09 23.26
CA HIS A 189 6.75 8.36 22.20
C HIS A 189 7.12 7.61 20.92
N LEU A 190 8.41 7.63 20.54
CA LEU A 190 8.89 6.88 19.38
C LEU A 190 8.63 5.38 19.53
N GLU A 191 8.88 4.82 20.71
CA GLU A 191 8.59 3.41 20.96
C GLU A 191 7.08 3.09 20.82
N ARG A 192 6.21 3.95 21.35
CA ARG A 192 4.75 3.80 21.24
C ARG A 192 4.31 3.85 19.79
N ASP A 193 4.70 4.90 19.06
CA ASP A 193 4.37 5.07 17.64
C ASP A 193 4.86 3.87 16.83
N CYS A 194 6.07 3.40 17.10
CA CYS A 194 6.65 2.23 16.45
C CYS A 194 5.86 0.95 16.71
N ARG A 195 5.46 0.73 17.96
CA ARG A 195 4.63 -0.42 18.33
C ARG A 195 3.28 -0.38 17.63
N ASP A 196 2.64 0.79 17.60
CA ASP A 196 1.33 0.99 16.99
C ASP A 196 1.39 0.81 15.46
N LEU A 197 2.41 1.37 14.81
CA LEU A 197 2.63 1.19 13.37
C LEU A 197 2.94 -0.27 13.04
N ALA A 198 3.88 -0.89 13.75
CA ALA A 198 4.25 -2.30 13.53
C ALA A 198 3.05 -3.23 13.67
N LYS A 199 2.20 -2.98 14.68
CA LYS A 199 0.97 -3.73 14.89
C LYS A 199 0.00 -3.58 13.71
N ARG A 200 -0.23 -2.35 13.23
CA ARG A 200 -1.09 -2.09 12.06
C ARG A 200 -0.54 -2.75 10.79
N LEU A 201 0.75 -2.60 10.53
CA LEU A 201 1.42 -3.21 9.39
C LEU A 201 1.49 -4.74 9.48
N SER A 202 1.37 -5.34 10.68
CA SER A 202 1.30 -6.81 10.81
C SER A 202 0.01 -7.41 10.25
N PHE A 203 -1.03 -6.60 10.09
CA PHE A 203 -2.29 -6.98 9.45
C PHE A 203 -2.39 -6.45 8.01
N SER A 204 -1.34 -5.83 7.45
CA SER A 204 -1.42 -5.32 6.08
C SER A 204 -1.52 -6.46 5.05
N ASN A 205 -2.38 -6.27 4.05
CA ASN A 205 -2.37 -7.04 2.82
C ASN A 205 -1.44 -6.31 1.82
N PRO A 206 -0.24 -6.83 1.51
CA PRO A 206 0.76 -6.06 0.77
C PRO A 206 0.31 -5.64 -0.62
N LEU A 207 -0.31 -6.55 -1.38
CA LEU A 207 -0.69 -6.28 -2.78
C LEU A 207 -1.87 -5.33 -2.90
N GLU A 208 -2.71 -5.25 -1.86
CA GLU A 208 -3.80 -4.29 -1.83
C GLU A 208 -3.31 -2.93 -1.34
N PHE A 209 -2.48 -2.93 -0.29
CA PHE A 209 -2.15 -1.70 0.43
C PHE A 209 -0.91 -1.01 -0.13
N GLY A 210 -0.08 -1.68 -0.92
CA GLY A 210 1.24 -1.19 -1.29
C GLY A 210 2.18 -1.07 -0.07
N LEU A 211 1.89 -1.81 1.01
CA LEU A 211 2.60 -1.76 2.30
C LEU A 211 2.99 -3.17 2.74
N LEU A 212 4.29 -3.43 2.89
CA LEU A 212 4.77 -4.75 3.28
C LEU A 212 4.26 -5.17 4.67
N ASN A 213 4.02 -6.47 4.82
CA ASN A 213 3.54 -7.03 6.08
C ASN A 213 4.66 -7.06 7.13
N CYS A 214 4.44 -6.38 8.26
CA CYS A 214 5.43 -6.30 9.32
C CYS A 214 5.49 -7.61 10.13
N LYS A 215 6.68 -8.19 10.23
CA LYS A 215 6.98 -9.34 11.10
C LYS A 215 7.22 -8.93 12.54
N GLY A 216 7.85 -7.80 12.73
CA GLY A 216 8.30 -7.35 14.03
C GLY A 216 9.27 -6.22 13.93
N VAL A 217 9.59 -5.69 15.10
CA VAL A 217 10.62 -4.66 15.28
C VAL A 217 11.62 -5.16 16.30
N VAL A 218 12.91 -5.00 16.02
CA VAL A 218 13.99 -5.24 16.97
C VAL A 218 14.43 -3.90 17.54
N LYS A 219 14.64 -3.83 18.86
CA LYS A 219 15.30 -2.68 19.50
C LYS A 219 16.75 -3.00 19.76
N HIS A 220 17.63 -2.07 19.40
CA HIS A 220 19.05 -2.16 19.67
C HIS A 220 19.36 -1.31 20.91
N LYS A 221 19.75 -1.97 22.01
CA LYS A 221 20.06 -1.28 23.26
C LYS A 221 21.31 -0.44 23.09
N ASP A 222 21.30 0.74 23.71
CA ASP A 222 22.51 1.53 23.86
C ASP A 222 23.45 0.82 24.85
N LYS A 223 24.62 0.38 24.36
CA LYS A 223 25.61 -0.35 25.17
C LYS A 223 26.25 0.52 26.25
N ASN A 224 26.15 1.85 26.13
CA ASN A 224 26.84 2.82 26.98
C ASN A 224 25.91 3.52 27.99
N ALA A 225 24.59 3.27 27.95
CA ALA A 225 23.63 3.95 28.82
C ALA A 225 23.14 3.08 29.99
N ASN A 226 23.19 3.62 31.22
CA ASN A 226 22.61 3.02 32.43
C ASN A 226 21.07 3.07 32.49
N LYS A 227 20.39 3.61 31.45
CA LYS A 227 18.93 3.71 31.37
C LYS A 227 18.39 2.81 30.25
N SER A 228 17.11 2.43 30.34
CA SER A 228 16.37 1.67 29.31
C SER A 228 16.13 2.49 28.04
N THR A 229 17.19 2.94 27.38
CA THR A 229 17.18 3.63 26.08
C THR A 229 17.68 2.70 24.97
N PHE A 230 17.32 2.99 23.73
CA PHE A 230 17.76 2.26 22.55
C PHE A 230 18.36 3.23 21.53
N GLU A 231 19.44 2.82 20.86
CA GLU A 231 20.17 3.62 19.88
C GLU A 231 19.63 3.45 18.45
N ALA A 232 18.92 2.35 18.21
CA ALA A 232 18.34 2.06 16.90
C ALA A 232 17.15 1.11 17.03
N LEU A 233 16.34 1.10 15.99
CA LEU A 233 15.25 0.16 15.78
C LEU A 233 15.38 -0.44 14.38
N THR A 234 14.95 -1.70 14.23
CA THR A 234 14.99 -2.40 12.94
C THR A 234 13.63 -3.03 12.62
N PHE A 235 13.00 -2.60 11.51
CA PHE A 235 11.74 -3.17 11.01
C PHE A 235 12.10 -4.38 10.16
N ILE A 236 11.33 -5.46 10.37
CA ILE A 236 11.44 -6.67 9.57
C ILE A 236 10.14 -6.86 8.82
N PHE A 237 10.19 -6.82 7.49
CA PHE A 237 9.04 -6.99 6.62
C PHE A 237 9.12 -8.30 5.85
N ARG A 238 7.97 -8.95 5.66
CA ARG A 238 7.86 -10.15 4.82
C ARG A 238 7.78 -9.75 3.35
N VAL A 239 8.55 -10.41 2.50
CA VAL A 239 8.36 -10.34 1.05
C VAL A 239 7.12 -11.17 0.69
N PRO A 240 6.16 -10.61 -0.08
CA PRO A 240 4.96 -11.34 -0.49
C PRO A 240 5.31 -12.56 -1.36
N ALA A 241 4.43 -13.58 -1.35
CA ALA A 241 4.62 -14.75 -2.20
C ALA A 241 4.58 -14.35 -3.69
N GLY A 242 5.45 -14.95 -4.51
CA GLY A 242 5.59 -14.63 -5.94
C GLY A 242 6.32 -13.32 -6.26
N CYS A 243 6.75 -12.56 -5.23
CA CYS A 243 7.58 -11.37 -5.38
C CYS A 243 9.05 -11.71 -5.18
N SER A 244 9.90 -11.32 -6.13
CA SER A 244 11.35 -11.50 -6.02
C SER A 244 12.11 -10.30 -6.59
N GLN A 245 13.43 -10.28 -6.37
CA GLN A 245 14.35 -9.26 -6.90
C GLN A 245 13.92 -7.80 -6.60
N PRO A 246 13.89 -7.39 -5.31
CA PRO A 246 13.56 -6.02 -4.95
C PRO A 246 14.58 -5.04 -5.56
N ARG A 247 14.07 -4.01 -6.23
CA ARG A 247 14.85 -2.87 -6.72
C ARG A 247 14.25 -1.58 -6.19
N SER A 248 15.08 -0.57 -5.94
CA SER A 248 14.55 0.75 -5.59
C SER A 248 13.94 1.42 -6.83
N LEU A 249 12.91 2.24 -6.64
CA LEU A 249 12.39 3.07 -7.72
C LEU A 249 13.49 4.02 -8.23
N ARG A 250 14.40 4.48 -7.37
CA ARG A 250 15.54 5.31 -7.79
C ARG A 250 16.40 4.60 -8.83
N GLU A 251 16.77 3.35 -8.60
CA GLU A 251 17.55 2.53 -9.54
C GLU A 251 16.82 2.38 -10.88
N CYS A 252 15.50 2.13 -10.84
CA CYS A 252 14.69 1.98 -12.04
C CYS A 252 14.58 3.29 -12.85
N LEU A 253 14.43 4.44 -12.20
CA LEU A 253 14.32 5.75 -12.86
C LEU A 253 15.66 6.27 -13.40
N LYS A 254 16.80 5.76 -12.90
CA LYS A 254 18.12 6.07 -13.48
C LYS A 254 18.36 5.31 -14.78
N ASN A 255 17.97 4.03 -14.82
CA ASN A 255 18.24 3.13 -15.94
C ASN A 255 17.12 3.18 -17.01
N ILE A 256 17.10 4.26 -17.80
CA ILE A 256 16.11 4.54 -18.86
C ILE A 256 16.05 3.45 -19.96
N VAL A 257 17.02 2.53 -19.99
CA VAL A 257 17.12 1.43 -20.97
C VAL A 257 15.85 0.55 -21.02
N ARG A 258 15.00 0.57 -19.99
CA ARG A 258 13.69 -0.08 -20.04
C ARG A 258 12.60 0.88 -20.50
N THR A 259 12.03 0.63 -21.67
CA THR A 259 10.82 1.30 -22.17
C THR A 259 9.59 0.75 -21.45
N GLU A 260 9.42 1.15 -20.20
CA GLU A 260 8.29 0.72 -19.39
C GLU A 260 7.01 1.34 -19.93
N SER A 261 5.97 0.52 -20.11
CA SER A 261 4.72 0.96 -20.73
C SER A 261 4.02 2.00 -19.85
N LEU A 262 3.18 2.84 -20.46
CA LEU A 262 2.37 3.78 -19.68
C LEU A 262 1.51 3.06 -18.63
N SER A 263 1.03 1.86 -18.94
CA SER A 263 0.27 1.02 -18.02
C SER A 263 1.08 0.61 -16.79
N ASP A 264 2.36 0.25 -16.98
CA ASP A 264 3.26 -0.13 -15.88
C ASP A 264 3.55 1.06 -14.96
N ARG A 265 3.84 2.22 -15.57
CA ARG A 265 4.06 3.48 -14.84
C ARG A 265 2.82 3.86 -14.02
N LEU A 266 1.64 3.74 -14.64
CA LEU A 266 0.36 4.00 -13.97
C LEU A 266 0.11 3.00 -12.83
N GLY A 267 0.47 1.73 -13.01
CA GLY A 267 0.41 0.71 -11.97
C GLY A 267 1.26 1.07 -10.75
N ILE A 268 2.53 1.44 -10.96
CA ILE A 268 3.41 1.91 -9.87
C ILE A 268 2.81 3.13 -9.17
N ALA A 269 2.34 4.11 -9.95
CA ALA A 269 1.74 5.32 -9.41
C ALA A 269 0.52 4.99 -8.54
N GLN A 270 -0.35 4.10 -8.99
CA GLN A 270 -1.53 3.66 -8.24
C GLN A 270 -1.14 2.96 -6.94
N ASP A 271 -0.18 2.03 -6.98
CA ASP A 271 0.29 1.32 -5.80
C ASP A 271 0.93 2.27 -4.76
N LEU A 272 1.69 3.26 -5.22
CA LEU A 272 2.27 4.28 -4.35
C LEU A 272 1.19 5.17 -3.71
N VAL A 273 0.20 5.61 -4.48
CA VAL A 273 -0.92 6.42 -3.98
C VAL A 273 -1.72 5.62 -2.94
N LYS A 274 -1.99 4.33 -3.18
CA LYS A 274 -2.63 3.44 -2.20
C LYS A 274 -1.81 3.39 -0.92
N ALA A 275 -0.50 3.15 -1.02
CA ALA A 275 0.38 3.06 0.14
C ALA A 275 0.34 4.32 1.01
N VAL A 276 0.43 5.51 0.41
CA VAL A 276 0.35 6.78 1.13
C VAL A 276 -1.03 6.96 1.77
N ASN A 277 -2.11 6.67 1.04
CA ASN A 277 -3.47 6.72 1.57
C ASN A 277 -3.65 5.80 2.80
N TYR A 278 -3.07 4.60 2.79
CA TYR A 278 -3.14 3.67 3.93
C TYR A 278 -2.33 4.14 5.13
N VAL A 279 -1.13 4.70 4.91
CA VAL A 279 -0.34 5.31 5.99
C VAL A 279 -1.14 6.43 6.67
N HIS A 280 -1.79 7.30 5.89
CA HIS A 280 -2.64 8.38 6.41
C HIS A 280 -3.90 7.84 7.10
N THR A 281 -4.52 6.80 6.53
CA THR A 281 -5.67 6.11 7.14
C THR A 281 -5.33 5.49 8.49
N PHE A 282 -4.10 5.00 8.66
CA PHE A 282 -3.61 4.50 9.94
C PHE A 282 -3.32 5.60 10.96
N GLY A 283 -3.43 6.88 10.59
CA GLY A 283 -3.18 8.02 11.46
C GLY A 283 -1.70 8.38 11.56
N PHE A 284 -0.90 8.06 10.53
CA PHE A 284 0.53 8.37 10.49
C PHE A 284 0.86 9.32 9.34
N VAL A 285 1.97 10.04 9.49
CA VAL A 285 2.65 10.71 8.37
C VAL A 285 3.98 10.02 8.10
N HIS A 286 4.33 9.84 6.82
CA HIS A 286 5.48 9.05 6.39
C HIS A 286 6.80 9.81 6.48
N LYS A 287 6.80 11.09 6.10
CA LYS A 287 7.92 12.05 6.21
C LYS A 287 9.15 11.78 5.33
N ASN A 288 9.23 10.61 4.69
CA ASN A 288 10.36 10.21 3.87
C ASN A 288 9.93 9.53 2.57
N ILE A 289 8.86 9.99 1.91
CA ILE A 289 8.43 9.46 0.60
C ILE A 289 9.40 9.94 -0.48
N ARG A 290 10.14 9.02 -1.09
CA ARG A 290 11.09 9.30 -2.18
C ARG A 290 11.42 8.01 -2.95
N PRO A 291 12.01 8.08 -4.16
CA PRO A 291 12.33 6.88 -4.96
C PRO A 291 13.23 5.86 -4.24
N GLU A 292 14.05 6.28 -3.30
CA GLU A 292 14.91 5.41 -2.47
C GLU A 292 14.12 4.55 -1.47
N THR A 293 12.93 4.99 -1.09
CA THR A 293 12.06 4.34 -0.11
C THR A 293 10.85 3.65 -0.76
N ILE A 294 10.94 3.39 -2.06
CA ILE A 294 9.91 2.67 -2.82
C ILE A 294 10.60 1.48 -3.45
N LEU A 295 10.12 0.27 -3.14
CA LEU A 295 10.63 -0.97 -3.69
C LEU A 295 9.69 -1.50 -4.76
N LEU A 296 10.25 -1.89 -5.90
CA LEU A 296 9.58 -2.63 -6.96
C LEU A 296 10.02 -4.08 -6.87
N PHE A 297 9.08 -5.00 -6.87
CA PHE A 297 9.35 -6.45 -6.96
C PHE A 297 8.91 -6.94 -8.32
N ASN A 298 9.64 -7.90 -8.89
CA ASN A 298 9.16 -8.61 -10.06
C ASN A 298 8.10 -9.63 -9.62
N ASN A 299 7.01 -9.74 -10.38
CA ASN A 299 6.00 -10.76 -10.16
C ASN A 299 6.29 -11.95 -11.07
N GLU A 300 6.62 -13.09 -10.48
CA GLU A 300 6.99 -14.31 -11.22
C GLU A 300 5.82 -14.93 -12.00
N SER A 301 4.58 -14.51 -11.69
CA SER A 301 3.35 -15.08 -12.27
C SER A 301 2.78 -14.28 -13.45
N SER A 302 3.33 -13.10 -13.76
CA SER A 302 2.81 -12.22 -14.81
C SER A 302 3.71 -12.23 -16.06
N GLY A 303 3.66 -13.29 -16.86
CA GLY A 303 4.18 -13.31 -18.25
C GLY A 303 5.61 -12.76 -18.42
N PRO A 304 5.94 -12.07 -19.54
CA PRO A 304 7.27 -11.48 -19.74
C PRO A 304 7.61 -10.50 -18.60
N PRO A 305 8.91 -10.23 -18.34
CA PRO A 305 9.38 -9.50 -17.16
C PRO A 305 8.94 -8.03 -17.16
N GLY A 306 7.67 -7.77 -16.84
CA GLY A 306 7.13 -6.46 -16.58
C GLY A 306 7.56 -5.95 -15.20
N ILE A 307 7.41 -4.64 -15.00
CA ILE A 307 7.43 -4.03 -13.67
C ILE A 307 6.36 -4.70 -12.81
N GLY A 308 6.75 -5.29 -11.68
CA GLY A 308 5.78 -5.78 -10.71
C GLY A 308 5.41 -4.70 -9.69
N SER A 309 4.79 -5.11 -8.59
CA SER A 309 4.12 -4.21 -7.64
C SER A 309 5.09 -3.31 -6.88
N ALA A 310 4.61 -2.09 -6.60
CA ALA A 310 5.36 -1.11 -5.81
C ALA A 310 4.96 -1.15 -4.33
N PHE A 311 5.95 -1.03 -3.45
CA PHE A 311 5.74 -1.02 -2.01
C PHE A 311 6.48 0.13 -1.35
N LEU A 312 5.76 0.88 -0.53
CA LEU A 312 6.35 1.94 0.29
C LEU A 312 7.02 1.33 1.53
N ILE A 313 8.28 1.70 1.70
CA ILE A 313 9.10 1.45 2.89
C ILE A 313 9.61 2.81 3.40
N GLY A 314 10.60 2.85 4.28
CA GLY A 314 11.23 4.10 4.70
C GLY A 314 10.60 4.69 5.95
N PHE A 315 10.03 3.85 6.82
CA PHE A 315 9.46 4.22 8.11
C PHE A 315 10.55 4.56 9.14
N ALA A 316 11.56 5.34 8.73
CA ALA A 316 12.62 5.85 9.61
C ALA A 316 12.20 7.14 10.32
N ASP A 317 11.25 7.88 9.75
CA ASP A 317 10.83 9.21 10.19
C ASP A 317 9.32 9.30 10.49
N PHE A 318 8.61 8.17 10.51
CA PHE A 318 7.17 8.12 10.73
C PHE A 318 6.81 8.58 12.14
N ARG A 319 5.58 9.11 12.27
CA ARG A 319 5.01 9.55 13.54
C ARG A 319 3.50 9.45 13.49
N ALA A 320 2.87 9.29 14.65
CA ALA A 320 1.44 9.54 14.77
C ALA A 320 1.13 10.99 14.33
N ALA A 321 0.06 11.18 13.57
CA ALA A 321 -0.30 12.48 12.99
C ALA A 321 -0.49 13.58 14.06
N GLU A 322 -0.92 13.19 15.26
CA GLU A 322 -1.16 14.05 16.42
C GLU A 322 0.09 14.30 17.29
N GLY A 323 1.22 13.62 17.02
CA GLY A 323 2.43 13.76 17.84
C GLY A 323 3.10 15.14 17.71
N ASN A 324 3.96 15.51 18.65
CA ASN A 324 4.82 16.71 18.51
C ASN A 324 6.04 16.40 17.63
N THR A 325 6.42 17.29 16.70
CA THR A 325 7.65 17.14 15.91
C THR A 325 8.85 17.74 16.60
N LEU A 326 10.00 17.05 16.56
CA LEU A 326 11.27 17.76 16.48
C LEU A 326 11.31 18.49 15.14
N LYS A 327 11.43 19.82 15.15
CA LYS A 327 11.52 20.67 13.95
C LYS A 327 12.90 20.53 13.29
N LYS A 328 13.29 19.31 12.88
CA LYS A 328 14.56 19.07 12.20
C LYS A 328 14.31 18.83 10.71
N GLY A 329 14.91 19.65 9.87
CA GLY A 329 14.99 19.42 8.42
C GLY A 329 16.08 18.39 8.09
N SER A 330 16.05 17.85 6.87
CA SER A 330 17.18 17.06 6.38
C SER A 330 18.31 17.98 5.91
N SER A 331 19.54 17.66 6.27
CA SER A 331 20.73 18.37 5.77
C SER A 331 21.05 18.01 4.32
N SER A 332 20.65 16.83 3.83
CA SER A 332 20.92 16.40 2.45
C SER A 332 19.94 17.01 1.44
N TRP A 333 20.46 17.71 0.44
CA TRP A 333 19.66 18.44 -0.55
C TRP A 333 18.79 17.50 -1.41
N GLN A 334 19.26 16.27 -1.67
CA GLN A 334 18.55 15.24 -2.42
C GLN A 334 17.23 14.85 -1.74
N LYS A 335 17.20 14.87 -0.40
CA LYS A 335 15.97 14.66 0.37
C LYS A 335 15.08 15.91 0.36
N ARG A 336 15.67 17.12 0.31
CA ARG A 336 14.92 18.39 0.27
C ARG A 336 14.08 18.54 -1.00
N LEU A 337 14.52 17.99 -2.14
CA LEU A 337 13.75 18.06 -3.38
C LEU A 337 12.35 17.41 -3.27
N TYR A 338 12.22 16.41 -2.39
CA TYR A 338 10.96 15.72 -2.11
C TYR A 338 10.24 16.32 -0.89
N GLN A 339 10.69 17.44 -0.32
CA GLN A 339 10.06 18.07 0.84
C GLN A 339 9.26 19.30 0.44
N HIS A 340 8.09 19.47 1.06
CA HIS A 340 7.25 20.64 0.82
C HIS A 340 8.01 21.95 1.16
N PRO A 341 7.83 23.05 0.37
CA PRO A 341 8.50 24.34 0.59
C PRO A 341 8.50 24.84 2.04
N ASN A 342 7.35 24.81 2.72
CA ASN A 342 7.20 25.24 4.13
C ASN A 342 7.97 24.37 5.16
N ARG A 343 8.59 23.28 4.69
CA ARG A 343 9.39 22.34 5.48
C ARG A 343 10.85 22.29 5.01
N MET A 344 11.21 23.05 3.99
CA MET A 344 12.59 23.20 3.56
C MET A 344 13.38 24.08 4.53
N GLY A 345 14.68 23.82 4.66
CA GLY A 345 15.59 24.60 5.52
C GLY A 345 15.86 23.98 6.89
N SER A 346 16.80 24.58 7.62
CA SER A 346 17.29 24.07 8.91
C SER A 346 16.25 24.21 10.03
N ASN A 347 15.37 25.21 9.93
CA ASN A 347 14.28 25.48 10.87
C ASN A 347 12.94 25.48 10.12
N PRO A 348 12.30 24.32 9.94
CA PRO A 348 11.00 24.26 9.28
C PRO A 348 9.95 25.03 10.08
N GLU A 349 9.19 25.88 9.39
CA GLU A 349 8.24 26.84 10.00
C GLU A 349 7.04 26.13 10.62
N ALA A 350 6.53 25.09 9.96
CA ALA A 350 5.29 24.39 10.31
C ALA A 350 5.53 22.97 10.87
N TYR A 351 4.61 22.46 11.69
CA TYR A 351 4.56 21.02 12.04
C TYR A 351 4.34 20.16 10.80
N TYR A 352 4.81 18.90 10.80
CA TYR A 352 4.67 18.05 9.62
C TYR A 352 3.26 17.46 9.50
N ILE A 353 2.45 17.92 8.54
CA ILE A 353 1.09 17.42 8.30
C ILE A 353 1.02 16.46 7.09
N MET A 354 -0.10 15.74 6.93
CA MET A 354 -0.30 14.78 5.83
C MET A 354 -0.10 15.40 4.44
N GLN A 355 -0.45 16.68 4.26
CA GLN A 355 -0.27 17.42 3.01
C GLN A 355 1.19 17.51 2.57
N HIS A 356 2.14 17.44 3.50
CA HIS A 356 3.56 17.40 3.14
C HIS A 356 3.96 16.06 2.51
N ASP A 357 3.35 14.94 2.94
CA ASP A 357 3.54 13.65 2.26
C ASP A 357 2.92 13.69 0.85
N ILE A 358 1.80 14.41 0.67
CA ILE A 358 1.16 14.57 -0.66
C ILE A 358 2.07 15.34 -1.62
N TYR A 359 2.83 16.34 -1.14
CA TYR A 359 3.85 16.99 -1.95
C TYR A 359 4.95 16.01 -2.38
N SER A 360 5.50 15.25 -1.43
CA SER A 360 6.52 14.23 -1.70
C SER A 360 6.03 13.18 -2.70
N LEU A 361 4.77 12.74 -2.56
CA LEU A 361 4.08 11.87 -3.49
C LEU A 361 4.02 12.50 -4.89
N GLY A 362 3.63 13.78 -5.01
CA GLY A 362 3.61 14.51 -6.29
C GLY A 362 4.97 14.51 -6.99
N CYS A 363 6.06 14.74 -6.26
CA CYS A 363 7.42 14.67 -6.81
C CYS A 363 7.77 13.26 -7.32
N CYS A 364 7.37 12.20 -6.60
CA CYS A 364 7.54 10.82 -7.06
C CYS A 364 6.69 10.51 -8.30
N LEU A 365 5.43 10.93 -8.32
CA LEU A 365 4.52 10.74 -9.46
C LEU A 365 5.04 11.46 -10.72
N LEU A 366 5.62 12.65 -10.57
CA LEU A 366 6.29 13.34 -11.66
C LEU A 366 7.46 12.51 -12.23
N GLY A 367 8.34 12.01 -11.35
CA GLY A 367 9.44 11.14 -11.76
C GLY A 367 8.97 9.85 -12.44
N ILE A 368 7.89 9.24 -11.95
CA ILE A 368 7.28 8.04 -12.57
C ILE A 368 6.66 8.37 -13.94
N GLY A 369 5.94 9.48 -14.07
CA GLY A 369 5.31 9.89 -15.32
C GLY A 369 6.33 10.14 -16.43
N LEU A 370 7.37 10.92 -16.11
CA LEU A 370 8.51 11.17 -17.01
C LEU A 370 9.38 9.91 -17.22
N TRP A 371 9.32 8.98 -16.27
CA TRP A 371 10.24 7.84 -16.16
C TRP A 371 11.70 8.27 -16.11
N GLU A 372 11.94 9.33 -15.36
CA GLU A 372 13.25 9.96 -15.22
C GLU A 372 13.50 10.33 -13.77
N SER A 373 14.73 10.07 -13.33
CA SER A 373 15.16 10.39 -11.98
C SER A 373 15.38 11.89 -11.80
N LEU A 374 14.69 12.52 -10.84
CA LEU A 374 14.93 13.94 -10.50
C LEU A 374 16.33 14.18 -9.90
N VAL A 375 16.90 13.15 -9.28
CA VAL A 375 18.24 13.17 -8.65
C VAL A 375 19.06 12.06 -9.28
N ASP A 376 20.20 12.40 -9.87
CA ASP A 376 21.18 11.42 -10.30
C ASP A 376 22.23 11.17 -9.21
N TYR A 377 22.89 10.02 -9.30
CA TYR A 377 24.07 9.69 -8.50
C TYR A 377 25.18 9.27 -9.47
N GLU A 378 26.40 9.77 -9.33
CA GLU A 378 27.52 9.54 -10.25
C GLU A 378 27.92 8.06 -10.37
N ASP A 379 27.66 7.25 -9.34
CA ASP A 379 27.87 5.80 -9.36
C ASP A 379 26.53 5.04 -9.37
N ASP A 380 26.34 4.22 -10.40
CA ASP A 380 25.16 3.37 -10.60
C ASP A 380 25.01 2.27 -9.56
N LYS A 381 26.08 1.95 -8.84
CA LYS A 381 26.11 0.99 -7.73
C LYS A 381 26.29 1.66 -6.36
N ALA A 382 26.25 2.99 -6.29
CA ALA A 382 26.38 3.70 -5.03
C ALA A 382 25.36 3.19 -4.02
N LEU A 383 25.86 2.71 -2.88
CA LEU A 383 25.06 2.62 -1.67
C LEU A 383 24.65 4.04 -1.30
N LEU A 384 23.41 4.24 -0.83
CA LEU A 384 23.03 5.57 -0.34
C LEU A 384 24.06 6.02 0.70
N PRO A 385 24.58 7.26 0.61
CA PRO A 385 25.55 7.73 1.58
C PRO A 385 24.91 7.65 2.97
N GLN A 386 25.51 6.83 3.85
CA GLN A 386 25.03 6.59 5.21
C GLN A 386 25.33 7.79 6.14
N THR A 387 26.08 8.78 5.64
CA THR A 387 26.54 9.94 6.39
C THR A 387 26.42 11.22 5.54
N SER A 388 26.38 12.36 6.22
CA SER A 388 26.20 13.72 5.69
C SER A 388 27.32 14.24 4.78
N GLU A 389 28.09 13.37 4.14
CA GLU A 389 29.14 13.79 3.21
C GLU A 389 28.55 13.90 1.80
N GLU A 390 28.59 15.12 1.28
CA GLU A 390 28.29 15.47 -0.09
C GLU A 390 29.23 14.73 -1.03
N THR A 391 28.82 13.57 -1.55
CA THR A 391 29.51 12.97 -2.69
C THR A 391 28.51 12.36 -3.66
N GLY A 392 28.58 12.84 -4.91
CA GLY A 392 28.09 12.16 -6.10
C GLY A 392 26.66 12.41 -6.56
N ALA A 393 25.81 13.18 -5.87
CA ALA A 393 24.46 13.43 -6.38
C ALA A 393 24.39 14.68 -7.28
N ILE A 394 23.60 14.64 -8.35
CA ILE A 394 23.42 15.74 -9.31
C ILE A 394 21.92 15.96 -9.58
N LEU A 395 21.47 17.22 -9.68
CA LEU A 395 20.10 17.54 -10.10
C LEU A 395 20.00 17.42 -11.63
N LYS A 396 19.16 16.51 -12.16
CA LYS A 396 19.04 16.33 -13.63
C LYS A 396 18.34 17.48 -14.35
N PHE A 397 17.36 18.11 -13.70
CA PHE A 397 16.59 19.20 -14.31
C PHE A 397 17.25 20.55 -14.01
N GLN A 398 18.34 20.86 -14.73
CA GLN A 398 18.77 22.24 -14.86
C GLN A 398 17.88 22.92 -15.89
N VAL A 399 17.05 23.87 -15.45
CA VAL A 399 16.44 24.82 -16.36
C VAL A 399 17.59 25.65 -16.95
N THR A 400 17.98 25.36 -18.18
CA THR A 400 18.76 26.29 -19.00
C THR A 400 17.93 27.56 -19.11
N ARG A 401 18.39 28.61 -18.42
CA ARG A 401 17.85 29.96 -18.57
C ARG A 401 18.30 30.57 -19.88
#